data_AF-A0A928X6R8-F1
#
_entry.id   AF-A0A928X6R8-F1
#
_cell.length_a   1.000
_cell.length_b   1.000
_cell.length_c   1.000
_cell.angle_alpha   90.00
_cell.angle_beta   90.00
_cell.angle_gamma   90.00
#
_symmetry.space_group_name_H-M   'P 1'
#
loop_
_entity.id
_entity.type
_entity.pdbx_description
1 polymer ?
#
loop_
_entity_poly.entity_id
_entity_poly.type
_entity_poly.pdbx_seq_one_letter_code
_entity_poly.pdbx_strand_id
1 'polypeptide(L)'
;MAIIVCKNCGKNISDSCEKCIHCGADIKVNDLSTANQDKPLTKAIQKTYENLPEYAQLELENEFIEKNEDMMKYKRKIKGAETFFSNSKLLLIINLFILLISRLIFNLYPKVGVFIENKTIYSLFAIWVIFSILIGLLLLLIGGIMKLIMKNKIKSFTYIKKLKLWLEKEKEIIYNPIFQLEEDQELFNQLNI
;
A
#
# COMPACT_ATOMS: atom_id res chain seq x y z
N MET A 1 -0.22 17.60 41.25
CA MET A 1 0.75 16.94 40.36
C MET A 1 -0.04 16.43 39.17
N ALA A 2 -0.05 17.19 38.08
CA ALA A 2 -0.66 16.77 36.84
C ALA A 2 0.36 15.95 36.03
N ILE A 3 -0.11 14.87 35.41
CA ILE A 3 0.70 14.08 34.49
C ILE A 3 0.52 14.71 33.11
N ILE A 4 1.63 15.11 32.48
CA ILE A 4 1.65 15.61 31.11
C ILE A 4 2.32 14.59 30.19
N VAL A 5 2.01 14.63 28.89
CA VAL A 5 2.62 13.74 27.91
C VAL A 5 3.84 14.43 27.29
N CYS A 6 4.99 13.76 27.30
CA CYS A 6 6.19 14.28 26.66
C CYS A 6 5.98 14.36 25.13
N LYS A 7 6.07 15.56 24.55
CA LYS A 7 5.91 15.80 23.10
C LYS A 7 6.93 15.06 22.23
N ASN A 8 8.07 14.68 22.79
CA ASN A 8 9.14 14.02 22.04
C ASN A 8 9.02 12.49 22.02
N CYS A 9 8.53 11.86 23.10
CA CYS A 9 8.50 10.39 23.20
C CYS A 9 7.12 9.80 23.51
N GLY A 10 6.09 10.63 23.69
CA GLY A 10 4.72 10.20 23.95
C GLY A 10 4.49 9.56 25.32
N LYS A 11 5.50 9.53 26.20
CA LYS A 11 5.38 8.95 27.55
C LYS A 11 4.92 9.98 28.57
N ASN A 12 4.20 9.48 29.58
CA ASN A 12 3.68 10.26 30.70
C ASN A 12 4.82 10.69 31.63
N ILE A 13 4.83 11.97 31.99
CA ILE A 13 5.85 12.62 32.83
C ILE A 13 5.16 13.59 33.80
N SER A 14 5.85 13.96 34.88
CA SER A 14 5.34 14.97 35.81
C SER A 14 5.42 16.36 35.20
N ASP A 15 4.40 17.18 35.45
CA ASP A 15 4.37 18.62 35.13
C ASP A 15 5.55 19.42 35.73
N SER A 16 6.13 18.94 36.83
CA SER A 16 7.27 19.56 37.52
C SER A 16 8.66 19.19 36.99
N CYS A 17 8.76 18.25 36.03
CA CYS A 17 10.06 17.82 35.51
C CYS A 17 10.61 18.85 34.51
N GLU A 18 11.87 19.27 34.69
CA GLU A 18 12.55 20.16 33.72
C GLU A 18 12.94 19.42 32.44
N LYS A 19 13.23 18.12 32.57
CA LYS A 19 13.60 17.22 31.48
C LYS A 19 12.82 15.91 31.55
N CYS A 20 12.52 15.34 30.40
CA CYS A 20 11.87 14.05 30.29
C CYS A 20 12.82 12.96 30.81
N ILE A 21 12.39 12.21 31.82
CA ILE A 21 13.17 11.10 32.40
C ILE A 21 13.40 9.96 31.40
N HIS A 22 12.60 9.87 30.34
CA HIS A 22 12.68 8.78 29.37
C HIS A 22 13.54 9.08 28.14
N CYS A 23 13.65 10.36 27.75
CA CYS A 23 14.38 10.74 26.53
C CYS A 23 15.32 11.95 26.70
N GLY A 24 15.35 12.58 27.87
CA GLY A 24 16.24 13.70 28.19
C GLY A 24 15.82 15.07 27.63
N ALA A 25 14.69 15.17 26.92
CA ALA A 25 14.23 16.41 26.29
C ALA A 25 13.70 17.44 27.32
N ASP A 26 14.02 18.73 27.13
CA ASP A 26 13.58 19.84 28.00
C ASP A 26 12.05 20.07 27.91
N ILE A 27 11.40 20.31 29.05
CA ILE A 27 9.93 20.43 29.19
C ILE A 27 9.51 21.88 29.47
N LYS A 28 10.38 22.72 30.04
CA LYS A 28 10.05 24.12 30.38
C LYS A 28 10.02 25.01 29.14
N VAL A 29 8.81 25.36 28.69
CA VAL A 29 8.55 26.46 27.76
C VAL A 29 7.68 27.46 28.52
N ASN A 30 8.27 28.55 29.01
CA ASN A 30 7.51 29.70 29.50
C ASN A 30 7.17 30.58 28.29
N ASP A 31 5.88 30.91 28.17
CA ASP A 31 5.29 31.70 27.10
C ASP A 31 5.78 33.18 27.08
N LEU A 32 6.10 33.63 25.85
CA LEU A 32 5.85 34.96 25.27
C LEU A 32 6.09 36.23 26.13
N SER A 33 7.22 36.93 25.89
CA SER A 33 7.22 38.35 25.44
C SER A 33 8.63 38.95 25.25
N THR A 34 8.78 39.65 24.12
CA THR A 34 9.71 40.75 23.77
C THR A 34 11.21 40.51 23.56
N ALA A 35 11.59 40.72 22.28
CA ALA A 35 12.75 41.46 21.78
C ALA A 35 14.18 41.00 22.15
N ASN A 36 14.84 40.35 21.19
CA ASN A 36 16.07 40.88 20.59
C ASN A 36 16.38 40.18 19.25
N GLN A 37 16.80 40.98 18.28
CA GLN A 37 17.10 40.63 16.90
C GLN A 37 18.44 39.88 16.78
N ASP A 38 18.65 39.27 15.61
CA ASP A 38 19.93 38.81 15.03
C ASP A 38 20.28 37.30 15.08
N LYS A 39 19.49 36.49 14.37
CA LYS A 39 19.96 35.40 13.47
C LYS A 39 18.78 34.83 12.67
N PRO A 40 18.93 34.48 11.37
CA PRO A 40 17.80 34.12 10.53
C PRO A 40 17.33 32.71 10.89
N LEU A 41 16.31 32.59 11.75
CA LEU A 41 15.58 31.35 11.95
C LEU A 41 14.52 31.18 10.85
N THR A 42 15.00 31.11 9.60
CA THR A 42 14.27 30.59 8.46
C THR A 42 14.10 29.09 8.65
N LYS A 43 13.12 28.70 9.47
CA LYS A 43 12.54 27.34 9.55
C LYS A 43 11.24 27.45 10.33
N ALA A 44 10.29 28.16 9.71
CA ALA A 44 8.89 27.90 9.96
C ALA A 44 8.67 26.38 9.91
N ILE A 45 7.89 25.88 10.86
CA ILE A 45 7.50 24.47 11.01
C ILE A 45 7.27 23.84 9.63
N GLN A 46 8.19 22.97 9.22
CA GLN A 46 8.11 22.33 7.91
C GLN A 46 6.91 21.38 7.94
N LYS A 47 5.78 21.79 7.35
CA LYS A 47 4.54 21.02 7.33
C LYS A 47 4.81 19.72 6.55
N THR A 48 4.64 18.58 7.21
CA THR A 48 4.70 17.26 6.58
C THR A 48 3.31 16.90 6.06
N TYR A 49 3.19 16.45 4.81
CA TYR A 49 1.92 16.15 4.15
C TYR A 49 1.04 15.20 4.96
N GLU A 50 1.64 14.17 5.56
CA GLU A 50 0.97 13.13 6.35
C GLU A 50 0.36 13.68 7.64
N ASN A 51 0.88 14.80 8.16
CA ASN A 51 0.39 15.46 9.36
C ASN A 51 -0.72 16.49 9.06
N LEU A 52 -1.06 16.73 7.80
CA LEU A 52 -2.22 17.56 7.44
C LEU A 52 -3.52 16.78 7.69
N PRO A 53 -4.60 17.48 8.08
CA PRO A 53 -5.92 16.86 8.13
C PRO A 53 -6.36 16.43 6.73
N GLU A 54 -7.16 15.35 6.66
CA GLU A 54 -7.57 14.69 5.42
C GLU A 54 -8.18 15.65 4.38
N TYR A 55 -8.98 16.64 4.82
CA TYR A 55 -9.57 17.62 3.92
C TYR A 55 -8.53 18.50 3.21
N ALA A 56 -7.44 18.86 3.89
CA ALA A 56 -6.37 19.69 3.33
C ALA A 56 -5.47 18.87 2.39
N GLN A 57 -5.27 17.59 2.69
CA GLN A 57 -4.61 16.66 1.76
C GLN A 57 -5.39 16.52 0.46
N LEU A 58 -6.72 16.38 0.55
CA LEU A 58 -7.62 16.27 -0.58
C LEU A 58 -7.62 17.55 -1.44
N GLU A 59 -7.63 18.73 -0.81
CA GLU A 59 -7.59 20.02 -1.50
C GLU A 59 -6.29 20.19 -2.29
N LEU A 60 -5.15 19.89 -1.68
CA LEU A 60 -3.83 19.89 -2.36
C LEU A 60 -3.78 18.89 -3.51
N GLU A 61 -4.35 17.70 -3.32
CA GLU A 61 -4.41 16.68 -4.36
C GLU A 61 -5.28 17.14 -5.54
N ASN A 62 -6.42 17.80 -5.28
CA ASN A 62 -7.28 18.36 -6.31
C ASN A 62 -6.60 19.50 -7.07
N GLU A 63 -5.89 20.40 -6.38
CA GLU A 63 -5.09 21.46 -7.03
C GLU A 63 -4.00 20.87 -7.93
N PHE A 64 -3.29 19.84 -7.44
CA PHE A 64 -2.26 19.15 -8.23
C PHE A 64 -2.85 18.54 -9.51
N ILE A 65 -4.03 17.93 -9.41
CA ILE A 65 -4.74 17.30 -10.52
C ILE A 65 -5.24 18.33 -11.54
N GLU A 66 -5.73 19.48 -11.08
CA GLU A 66 -6.17 20.58 -11.95
C GLU A 66 -4.99 21.14 -12.76
N LYS A 67 -3.82 21.30 -12.12
CA LYS A 67 -2.59 21.74 -12.79
C LYS A 67 -1.98 20.69 -13.72
N ASN A 68 -2.22 19.40 -13.46
CA ASN A 68 -1.63 18.29 -14.21
C ASN A 68 -2.74 17.38 -14.76
N GLU A 69 -3.40 17.83 -15.83
CA GLU A 69 -4.55 17.14 -16.43
C GLU A 69 -4.25 15.68 -16.81
N ASP A 70 -3.00 15.37 -17.18
CA ASP A 70 -2.57 14.01 -17.47
C ASP A 70 -2.70 13.08 -16.25
N MET A 71 -2.52 13.61 -15.03
CA MET A 71 -2.60 12.89 -13.75
C MET A 71 -4.01 12.40 -13.40
N MET A 72 -5.07 13.05 -13.90
CA MET A 72 -6.45 12.57 -13.74
C MET A 72 -6.64 11.13 -14.25
N LYS A 73 -5.96 10.81 -15.36
CA LYS A 73 -6.02 9.48 -15.97
C LYS A 73 -5.33 8.42 -15.11
N TYR A 74 -4.33 8.81 -14.32
CA TYR A 74 -3.61 7.93 -13.40
C TYR A 74 -4.48 7.65 -12.18
N LYS A 75 -5.06 8.67 -11.54
CA LYS A 75 -5.97 8.52 -10.38
C LYS A 75 -7.13 7.56 -10.65
N ARG A 76 -7.81 7.71 -11.79
CA ARG A 76 -8.90 6.80 -12.20
C ARG A 76 -8.43 5.35 -12.37
N LYS A 77 -7.25 5.14 -12.94
CA LYS A 77 -6.70 3.79 -13.17
C LYS A 77 -6.22 3.11 -11.90
N ILE A 78 -5.69 3.87 -10.93
CA ILE A 78 -5.25 3.35 -9.64
C ILE A 78 -6.45 2.77 -8.88
N LYS A 79 -7.53 3.54 -8.73
CA LYS A 79 -8.77 3.08 -8.06
C LYS A 79 -9.38 1.84 -8.71
N GLY A 80 -9.38 1.77 -10.04
CA GLY A 80 -9.87 0.60 -10.78
C GLY A 80 -8.98 -0.63 -10.64
N ALA A 81 -7.67 -0.45 -10.46
CA ALA A 81 -6.75 -1.56 -10.24
C ALA A 81 -6.93 -2.15 -8.84
N GLU A 82 -7.00 -1.32 -7.79
CA GLU A 82 -7.16 -1.75 -6.39
C GLU A 82 -8.38 -2.67 -6.18
N THR A 83 -9.52 -2.30 -6.78
CA THR A 83 -10.74 -3.11 -6.75
C THR A 83 -10.57 -4.46 -7.46
N PHE A 84 -9.79 -4.50 -8.55
CA PHE A 84 -9.50 -5.74 -9.27
C PHE A 84 -8.57 -6.69 -8.48
N PHE A 85 -7.56 -6.16 -7.78
CA PHE A 85 -6.64 -6.96 -6.96
C PHE A 85 -7.32 -7.63 -5.77
N SER A 86 -8.28 -6.94 -5.14
CA SER A 86 -9.04 -7.52 -4.03
C SER A 86 -9.78 -8.78 -4.48
N ASN A 87 -10.38 -8.74 -5.67
CA ASN A 87 -11.17 -9.84 -6.22
C ASN A 87 -10.31 -10.98 -6.81
N SER A 88 -9.10 -10.69 -7.30
CA SER A 88 -8.22 -11.71 -7.89
C SER A 88 -7.60 -12.65 -6.85
N LYS A 89 -7.30 -12.16 -5.65
CA LYS A 89 -6.84 -12.99 -4.52
C LYS A 89 -7.88 -14.06 -4.15
N LEU A 90 -9.16 -13.70 -4.14
CA LEU A 90 -10.26 -14.61 -3.85
C LEU A 90 -10.33 -15.73 -4.90
N LEU A 91 -10.21 -15.39 -6.19
CA LEU A 91 -10.23 -16.37 -7.28
C LEU A 91 -9.06 -17.37 -7.20
N LEU A 92 -7.86 -16.92 -6.82
CA LEU A 92 -6.71 -17.79 -6.62
C LEU A 92 -6.92 -18.76 -5.45
N ILE A 93 -7.48 -18.27 -4.33
CA ILE A 93 -7.80 -19.11 -3.16
C ILE A 93 -8.85 -20.16 -3.52
N ILE A 94 -9.91 -19.77 -4.23
CA ILE A 94 -10.96 -20.69 -4.70
C ILE A 94 -10.35 -21.78 -5.58
N ASN A 95 -9.48 -21.42 -6.51
CA ASN A 95 -8.86 -22.40 -7.40
C ASN A 95 -7.93 -23.37 -6.63
N LEU A 96 -7.19 -22.88 -5.65
CA LEU A 96 -6.35 -23.72 -4.78
C LEU A 96 -7.19 -24.71 -3.96
N PHE A 97 -8.39 -24.30 -3.51
CA PHE A 97 -9.36 -25.17 -2.87
C PHE A 97 -9.88 -26.27 -3.81
N ILE A 98 -10.24 -25.92 -5.04
CA ILE A 98 -10.73 -26.89 -6.04
C ILE A 98 -9.64 -27.94 -6.36
N LEU A 99 -8.38 -27.50 -6.47
CA LEU A 99 -7.23 -28.38 -6.65
C LEU A 99 -7.04 -29.36 -5.49
N LEU A 100 -7.15 -28.87 -4.26
CA LEU A 100 -7.05 -29.70 -3.06
C LEU A 100 -8.17 -30.74 -2.99
N ILE A 101 -9.41 -30.35 -3.27
CA ILE A 101 -10.56 -31.25 -3.30
C ILE A 101 -10.39 -32.32 -4.39
N SER A 102 -9.97 -31.92 -5.59
CA SER A 102 -9.73 -32.83 -6.71
C SER A 102 -8.66 -33.88 -6.37
N ARG A 103 -7.57 -33.45 -5.74
CA ARG A 103 -6.48 -34.35 -5.29
C ARG A 103 -6.94 -35.29 -4.18
N LEU A 104 -7.78 -34.82 -3.27
CA LEU A 104 -8.31 -35.59 -2.16
C LEU A 104 -9.26 -36.70 -2.65
N ILE A 105 -10.13 -36.39 -3.62
CA ILE A 105 -11.00 -37.37 -4.29
C ILE A 105 -10.17 -38.46 -4.98
N PHE A 106 -9.11 -38.08 -5.71
CA PHE A 106 -8.25 -39.02 -6.43
C PHE A 106 -7.46 -39.95 -5.49
N ASN A 107 -6.98 -39.43 -4.36
CA ASN A 107 -6.24 -40.21 -3.36
C ASN A 107 -7.13 -41.17 -2.55
N LEU A 108 -8.41 -40.83 -2.35
CA LEU A 108 -9.36 -41.71 -1.67
C LEU A 108 -9.84 -42.84 -2.59
N TYR A 109 -9.91 -42.59 -3.92
CA TYR A 109 -10.41 -43.53 -4.92
C TYR A 109 -9.86 -44.97 -4.83
N PRO A 110 -8.54 -45.22 -4.76
CA PRO A 110 -8.01 -46.59 -4.71
C PRO A 110 -8.28 -47.30 -3.38
N LYS A 111 -8.61 -46.57 -2.30
CA LYS A 111 -8.88 -47.16 -0.98
C LYS A 111 -10.31 -47.65 -0.82
N VAL A 112 -11.25 -47.18 -1.65
CA VAL A 112 -12.68 -47.55 -1.52
C VAL A 112 -13.00 -48.89 -2.21
N GLY A 113 -12.04 -49.54 -2.88
CA GLY A 113 -12.18 -50.92 -3.36
C GLY A 113 -13.34 -51.13 -4.36
N VAL A 114 -13.78 -50.08 -5.06
CA VAL A 114 -14.95 -50.17 -5.93
C VAL A 114 -14.50 -50.70 -7.30
N PHE A 115 -14.93 -51.92 -7.63
CA PHE A 115 -14.90 -52.47 -8.99
C PHE A 115 -15.83 -51.64 -9.88
N ILE A 116 -15.27 -50.60 -10.49
CA ILE A 116 -16.01 -49.66 -11.33
C ILE A 116 -15.82 -50.10 -12.80
N GLU A 117 -16.91 -50.20 -13.55
CA GLU A 117 -16.87 -50.47 -14.99
C GLU A 117 -15.95 -49.47 -15.70
N ASN A 118 -15.15 -49.94 -16.66
CA ASN A 118 -14.13 -49.16 -17.37
C ASN A 118 -14.64 -47.79 -17.87
N LYS A 119 -15.91 -47.68 -18.30
CA LYS A 119 -16.51 -46.43 -18.78
C LYS A 119 -16.43 -45.26 -17.79
N THR A 120 -16.61 -45.54 -16.51
CA THR A 120 -16.62 -44.53 -15.44
C THR A 120 -15.21 -44.01 -15.13
N ILE A 121 -14.18 -44.87 -15.27
CA ILE A 121 -12.77 -44.48 -15.13
C ILE A 121 -12.35 -43.55 -16.28
N TYR A 122 -12.72 -43.89 -17.52
CA TYR A 122 -12.43 -43.03 -18.68
C TYR A 122 -13.14 -41.67 -18.58
N SER A 123 -14.37 -41.63 -18.05
CA SER A 123 -15.09 -40.38 -17.81
C SER A 123 -14.37 -39.47 -16.80
N LEU A 124 -13.91 -40.03 -15.68
CA LEU A 124 -13.15 -39.28 -14.67
C LEU A 124 -11.81 -38.78 -15.21
N PHE A 125 -11.11 -39.58 -16.00
CA PHE A 125 -9.87 -39.16 -16.65
C PHE A 125 -10.09 -38.03 -17.66
N ALA A 126 -11.16 -38.10 -18.46
CA ALA A 126 -11.54 -37.04 -19.39
C ALA A 126 -11.83 -35.72 -18.67
N ILE A 127 -12.56 -35.78 -17.54
CA ILE A 127 -12.82 -34.59 -16.69
C ILE A 127 -11.51 -33.99 -16.17
N TRP A 128 -10.56 -34.83 -15.74
CA TRP A 128 -9.26 -34.39 -15.23
C TRP A 128 -8.38 -33.72 -16.30
N VAL A 129 -8.41 -34.24 -17.54
CA VAL A 129 -7.71 -33.63 -18.68
C VAL A 129 -8.30 -32.25 -19.00
N ILE A 130 -9.63 -32.14 -19.06
CA ILE A 130 -10.32 -30.86 -19.30
C ILE A 130 -9.97 -29.85 -18.20
N PHE A 131 -9.95 -30.30 -16.94
CA PHE A 131 -9.59 -29.47 -15.80
C PHE A 131 -8.14 -28.98 -15.84
N SER A 132 -7.20 -29.84 -16.25
CA SER A 132 -5.78 -29.48 -16.42
C SER A 132 -5.59 -28.45 -17.54
N ILE A 133 -6.35 -28.56 -18.63
CA ILE A 133 -6.35 -27.58 -19.73
C ILE A 133 -6.92 -26.24 -19.24
N LEU A 134 -8.02 -26.25 -18.48
CA LEU A 134 -8.60 -25.03 -17.89
C LEU A 134 -7.65 -24.34 -16.92
N ILE A 135 -6.90 -25.10 -16.11
CA ILE A 135 -5.84 -24.56 -15.24
C ILE A 135 -4.72 -23.93 -16.03
N GLY A 136 -4.25 -24.58 -17.11
CA GLY A 136 -3.22 -24.03 -17.98
C GLY A 136 -3.65 -22.68 -18.60
N LEU A 137 -4.89 -22.61 -19.08
CA LEU A 137 -5.49 -21.37 -19.59
C LEU A 137 -5.60 -20.29 -18.50
N LEU A 138 -5.96 -20.67 -17.27
CA LEU A 138 -6.04 -19.73 -16.17
C LEU A 138 -4.65 -19.17 -15.79
N LEU A 139 -3.61 -20.00 -15.77
CA LEU A 139 -2.24 -19.55 -15.50
C LEU A 139 -1.73 -18.56 -16.56
N LEU A 140 -2.08 -18.78 -17.84
CA LEU A 140 -1.78 -17.82 -18.91
C LEU A 140 -2.49 -16.48 -18.71
N LEU A 141 -3.76 -16.50 -18.28
CA LEU A 141 -4.50 -15.30 -17.93
C LEU A 141 -3.87 -14.57 -16.72
N ILE A 142 -3.42 -15.31 -15.70
CA ILE A 142 -2.74 -14.75 -14.52
C ILE A 142 -1.45 -14.01 -14.92
N GLY A 143 -0.64 -14.57 -15.84
CA GLY A 143 0.55 -13.91 -16.35
C GLY A 143 0.26 -12.59 -17.09
N GLY A 144 -0.78 -12.58 -17.93
CA GLY A 144 -1.24 -11.38 -18.61
C GLY A 144 -1.73 -10.30 -17.63
N ILE A 145 -2.45 -10.72 -16.58
CA ILE A 145 -2.93 -9.87 -15.50
C ILE A 145 -1.74 -9.26 -14.73
N MET A 146 -0.72 -10.06 -14.35
CA MET A 146 0.48 -9.60 -13.64
C MET A 146 1.26 -8.52 -14.40
N LYS A 147 1.36 -8.63 -15.72
CA LYS A 147 2.01 -7.60 -16.55
C LYS A 147 1.24 -6.27 -16.53
N LEU A 148 -0.08 -6.35 -16.54
CA LEU A 148 -0.98 -5.19 -16.50
C LEU A 148 -0.93 -4.50 -15.13
N ILE A 149 -0.85 -5.31 -14.07
CA ILE A 149 -0.62 -4.93 -12.68
C ILE A 149 0.67 -4.11 -12.53
N MET A 150 1.81 -4.64 -12.98
CA MET A 150 3.09 -3.92 -12.88
C MET A 150 3.04 -2.60 -13.64
N LYS A 151 2.43 -2.59 -14.83
CA LYS A 151 2.26 -1.35 -15.62
C LYS A 151 1.42 -0.30 -14.88
N ASN A 152 0.41 -0.71 -14.12
CA ASN A 152 -0.40 0.21 -13.31
C ASN A 152 0.32 0.65 -12.04
N LYS A 153 1.10 -0.23 -11.38
CA LYS A 153 1.95 0.13 -10.24
C LYS A 153 2.97 1.21 -10.61
N ILE A 154 3.69 1.03 -11.72
CA ILE A 154 4.66 2.01 -12.24
C ILE A 154 3.99 3.38 -12.41
N LYS A 155 2.80 3.40 -12.99
CA LYS A 155 2.00 4.62 -13.18
C LYS A 155 1.59 5.27 -11.86
N SER A 156 1.21 4.47 -10.86
CA SER A 156 0.92 4.95 -9.51
C SER A 156 2.15 5.62 -8.88
N PHE A 157 3.31 4.99 -9.01
CA PHE A 157 4.56 5.55 -8.50
C PHE A 157 4.99 6.81 -9.25
N THR A 158 4.76 6.88 -10.56
CA THR A 158 4.92 8.11 -11.35
C THR A 158 4.06 9.25 -10.78
N TYR A 159 2.78 8.96 -10.49
CA TYR A 159 1.87 9.94 -9.90
C TYR A 159 2.37 10.44 -8.54
N ILE A 160 2.70 9.51 -7.63
CA ILE A 160 3.22 9.83 -6.28
C ILE A 160 4.51 10.65 -6.36
N LYS A 161 5.42 10.31 -7.27
CA LYS A 161 6.71 11.00 -7.44
C LYS A 161 6.51 12.43 -7.96
N LYS A 162 5.62 12.64 -8.92
CA LYS A 162 5.26 13.98 -9.41
C LYS A 162 4.57 14.81 -8.32
N LEU A 163 3.64 14.22 -7.57
CA LEU A 163 2.98 14.88 -6.44
C LEU A 163 4.01 15.31 -5.38
N LYS A 164 4.95 14.42 -5.04
CA LYS A 164 6.06 14.73 -4.12
C LYS A 164 6.87 15.93 -4.59
N LEU A 165 7.33 15.90 -5.84
CA LEU A 165 8.12 17.00 -6.43
C LEU A 165 7.34 18.32 -6.43
N TRP A 166 6.04 18.27 -6.71
CA TRP A 166 5.17 19.44 -6.70
C TRP A 166 5.00 20.02 -5.28
N LEU A 167 4.72 19.16 -4.29
CA LEU A 167 4.59 19.56 -2.89
C LEU A 167 5.87 20.19 -2.35
N GLU A 168 7.02 19.59 -2.65
CA GLU A 168 8.32 20.08 -2.18
C GLU A 168 8.73 21.40 -2.87
N LYS A 169 8.49 21.53 -4.18
CA LYS A 169 8.91 22.71 -4.96
C LYS A 169 7.96 23.89 -4.87
N GLU A 170 6.65 23.66 -4.94
CA GLU A 170 5.65 24.75 -5.00
C GLU A 170 5.02 25.06 -3.66
N LYS A 171 4.91 24.08 -2.76
CA LYS A 171 4.19 24.23 -1.49
C LYS A 171 5.10 24.22 -0.27
N GLU A 172 6.39 23.92 -0.44
CA GLU A 172 7.37 23.74 0.63
C GLU A 172 6.93 22.68 1.67
N ILE A 173 6.10 21.72 1.24
CA ILE A 173 5.57 20.63 2.06
C ILE A 173 6.43 19.39 1.81
N ILE A 174 6.93 18.78 2.90
CA ILE A 174 7.62 17.48 2.78
C ILE A 174 6.57 16.39 2.61
N TYR A 175 6.74 15.53 1.61
CA TYR A 175 5.93 14.32 1.44
C TYR A 175 6.81 13.07 1.39
N ASN A 176 6.58 12.15 2.31
CA ASN A 176 7.30 10.89 2.45
C ASN A 176 6.34 9.71 2.20
N PRO A 177 6.20 9.27 0.93
CA PRO A 177 5.30 8.18 0.60
C PRO A 177 5.63 6.92 1.40
N ILE A 178 4.59 6.30 1.97
CA ILE A 178 4.70 5.10 2.79
C ILE A 178 4.54 3.89 1.87
N PHE A 179 5.53 2.98 1.88
CA PHE A 179 5.50 1.73 1.13
C PHE A 179 5.33 0.54 2.09
N GLN A 180 4.48 -0.42 1.73
CA GLN A 180 4.27 -1.64 2.52
C GLN A 180 5.33 -2.72 2.25
N LEU A 181 5.96 -2.68 1.08
CA LEU A 181 6.94 -3.64 0.62
C LEU A 181 8.23 -2.89 0.23
N GLU A 182 9.37 -3.46 0.58
CA GLU A 182 10.69 -2.91 0.24
C GLU A 182 10.91 -2.87 -1.27
N GLU A 183 10.43 -3.88 -2.00
CA GLU A 183 10.41 -3.94 -3.47
C GLU A 183 9.68 -2.74 -4.11
N ASP A 184 8.60 -2.27 -3.49
CA ASP A 184 7.82 -1.14 -3.98
C ASP A 184 8.59 0.19 -3.79
N GLN A 185 9.36 0.29 -2.71
CA GLN A 185 10.25 1.44 -2.45
C GLN A 185 11.44 1.46 -3.41
N GLU A 186 12.07 0.32 -3.67
CA GLU A 186 13.15 0.21 -4.66
C GLU A 186 12.65 0.59 -6.06
N LEU A 187 11.50 0.06 -6.47
CA LEU A 187 10.89 0.39 -7.77
C LEU A 187 10.58 1.89 -7.87
N PHE A 188 10.08 2.50 -6.80
CA PHE A 188 9.81 3.94 -6.75
C PHE A 188 11.09 4.78 -6.93
N ASN A 189 12.19 4.37 -6.30
CA ASN A 189 13.48 5.06 -6.40
C ASN A 189 14.11 4.94 -7.79
N GLN A 190 13.97 3.77 -8.45
CA GLN A 190 14.50 3.50 -9.79
C GLN A 190 13.79 4.25 -10.93
N LEU A 191 12.58 4.78 -10.69
CA LEU A 191 11.86 5.53 -11.72
C LEU A 191 12.55 6.86 -12.04
N ASN A 192 13.26 6.93 -13.17
CA ASN A 192 13.78 8.20 -13.69
C ASN A 192 12.62 9.03 -14.25
N ILE A 193 12.28 10.12 -13.57
CA ILE A 193 11.26 11.11 -13.94
C ILE A 193 11.91 12.49 -13.87
#